data_AF-A0A2I0HUH0-F1
#
_entry.id   AF-A0A2I0HUH0-F1
#
_cell.length_a   1.000
_cell.length_b   1.000
_cell.length_c   1.000
_cell.angle_alpha   90.00
_cell.angle_beta   90.00
_cell.angle_gamma   90.00
#
_symmetry.space_group_name_H-M   'P 1'
#
loop_
_entity.id
_entity.type
_entity.pdbx_description
1 polymer ?
#
loop_
_entity_poly.entity_id
_entity_poly.type
_entity_poly.pdbx_seq_one_letter_code
_entity_poly.pdbx_strand_id
1 'polypeptide(L)'
;PWYIEVGESIVKSLNLYTRVNGGFASVRDVTSMQLEDHQHSFFLAETCKYLYLLFDDTFWASRNYVFTTEGHPLPVLRDWHDRLPEAYIPSNWTYVKDDMQTRRASSMSLQLCPATMLDSWRPAPPIESACHIPDSRSDHRCLTDEDCGVDSTSCRRRSCSVSGYCGLWQFS
;
A
#
# COMPACT_ATOMS: atom_id res chain seq x y z
N PRO A 1 24.24 -12.04 8.42
CA PRO A 1 23.07 -11.61 7.60
C PRO A 1 23.31 -10.21 7.06
N TRP A 2 23.32 -10.05 5.74
CA TRP A 2 23.84 -8.87 5.06
C TRP A 2 23.26 -7.53 5.56
N TYR A 3 21.94 -7.44 5.76
CA TYR A 3 21.30 -6.19 6.22
C TYR A 3 21.75 -5.73 7.61
N ILE A 4 22.03 -6.67 8.51
CA ILE A 4 22.54 -6.35 9.87
C ILE A 4 23.95 -5.77 9.80
N GLU A 5 24.81 -6.33 8.95
CA GLU A 5 26.17 -5.84 8.73
C GLU A 5 26.17 -4.44 8.10
N VAL A 6 25.25 -4.19 7.16
CA VAL A 6 25.03 -2.85 6.60
C VAL A 6 24.55 -1.88 7.68
N GLY A 7 23.58 -2.28 8.51
CA GLY A 7 23.10 -1.48 9.63
C GLY A 7 24.21 -1.09 10.60
N GLU A 8 25.08 -2.04 10.93
CA GLU A 8 26.24 -1.79 11.80
C GLU A 8 27.21 -0.77 11.18
N SER A 9 27.47 -0.89 9.87
CA SER A 9 28.29 0.05 9.12
C SER A 9 27.70 1.46 9.11
N ILE A 10 26.37 1.58 8.97
CA ILE A 10 25.65 2.86 9.02
C ILE A 10 25.79 3.48 10.42
N VAL A 11 25.54 2.71 11.49
CA VAL A 11 25.67 3.20 12.88
C VAL A 11 27.10 3.66 13.18
N LYS A 12 28.10 2.91 12.73
CA LYS A 12 29.52 3.29 12.86
C LYS A 12 29.81 4.59 12.14
N SER A 13 29.35 4.73 10.90
CA SER A 13 29.57 5.94 10.09
C SER A 13 28.89 7.18 10.68
N LEU A 14 27.66 7.05 11.16
CA LEU A 14 26.96 8.14 11.85
C LEU A 14 27.72 8.59 13.10
N ASN A 15 28.17 7.66 13.93
CA ASN A 15 28.94 8.02 15.13
C ASN A 15 30.31 8.62 14.81
N LEU A 16 30.94 8.20 13.71
CA LEU A 16 32.27 8.68 13.32
C LEU A 16 32.23 10.07 12.68
N TYR A 17 31.27 10.32 11.79
CA TYR A 17 31.27 11.52 10.95
C TYR A 17 30.27 12.57 11.38
N THR A 18 29.10 12.19 11.90
CA THR A 18 28.00 13.15 12.13
C THR A 18 27.79 13.48 13.61
N ARG A 19 28.42 12.77 14.53
CA ARG A 19 28.25 12.99 15.98
C ARG A 19 28.98 14.24 16.46
N VAL A 20 28.25 15.08 17.19
CA VAL A 20 28.75 16.31 17.82
C VAL A 20 28.33 16.35 19.30
N ASN A 21 28.81 17.33 20.07
CA ASN A 21 28.51 17.42 21.50
C ASN A 21 27.00 17.53 21.79
N GLY A 22 26.24 18.18 20.90
CA GLY A 22 24.80 18.41 21.05
C GLY A 22 23.88 17.34 20.41
N GLY A 23 24.42 16.33 19.73
CA GLY A 23 23.61 15.37 18.96
C GLY A 23 24.30 14.95 17.66
N PHE A 24 23.57 15.06 16.55
CA PHE A 24 24.06 14.73 15.21
C PHE A 24 23.91 15.92 14.26
N ALA A 25 24.88 16.12 13.37
CA ALA A 25 24.93 17.19 12.40
C ALA A 25 24.87 16.65 10.97
N SER A 26 24.24 17.39 10.05
CA SER A 26 24.18 17.02 8.64
C SER A 26 25.56 17.16 7.97
N VAL A 27 25.86 16.29 7.01
CA VAL A 27 27.07 16.40 6.18
C VAL A 27 26.72 17.27 4.96
N ARG A 28 27.34 18.44 4.88
CA ARG A 28 27.18 19.37 3.75
C ARG A 28 27.88 18.88 2.48
N ASP A 29 29.06 18.29 2.63
CA ASP A 29 29.86 17.76 1.53
C ASP A 29 30.49 16.43 1.95
N VAL A 30 30.11 15.36 1.27
CA VAL A 30 30.54 13.99 1.56
C VAL A 30 31.99 13.71 1.15
N THR A 31 32.58 14.53 0.27
CA THR A 31 33.98 14.36 -0.14
C THR A 31 34.94 14.92 0.91
N SER A 32 34.58 16.07 1.50
CA SER A 32 35.35 16.73 2.55
C SER A 32 34.88 16.41 3.96
N MET A 33 33.76 15.70 4.11
CA MET A 33 33.08 15.41 5.38
C MET A 33 32.78 16.66 6.22
N GLN A 34 32.52 17.79 5.56
CA GLN A 34 32.18 19.03 6.25
C GLN A 34 30.76 18.97 6.80
N LEU A 35 30.60 19.36 8.06
CA LEU A 35 29.32 19.38 8.76
C LEU A 35 28.63 20.74 8.65
N GLU A 36 27.31 20.70 8.60
CA GLU A 36 26.42 21.85 8.79
C GLU A 36 25.78 21.77 10.17
N ASP A 37 25.69 22.89 10.88
CA ASP A 37 25.09 22.99 12.23
C ASP A 37 23.56 22.89 12.16
N HIS A 38 23.07 21.78 11.63
CA HIS A 38 21.66 21.49 11.42
C HIS A 38 21.40 20.00 11.57
N GLN A 39 20.42 19.65 12.40
CA GLN A 39 19.90 18.30 12.53
C GLN A 39 18.46 18.25 11.99
N HIS A 40 18.24 17.49 10.93
CA HIS A 40 16.89 17.31 10.41
C HIS A 40 16.04 16.46 11.36
N SER A 41 14.76 16.81 11.51
CA SER A 41 13.79 16.08 12.34
C SER A 41 13.62 14.62 11.91
N PHE A 42 13.64 14.35 10.60
CA PHE A 42 13.53 13.00 10.04
C PHE A 42 14.64 12.07 10.52
N PHE A 43 15.81 12.58 10.92
CA PHE A 43 16.89 11.73 11.43
C PHE A 43 16.44 10.91 12.64
N LEU A 44 15.69 11.52 13.56
CA LEU A 44 15.16 10.84 14.73
C LEU A 44 13.93 10.00 14.39
N ALA A 45 13.04 10.53 13.55
CA ALA A 45 11.77 9.87 13.22
C ALA A 45 11.95 8.65 12.31
N GLU A 46 12.90 8.68 11.39
CA GLU A 46 13.09 7.65 10.37
C GLU A 46 14.40 6.89 10.63
N THR A 47 15.55 7.56 10.51
CA THR A 47 16.85 6.89 10.53
C THR A 47 17.09 6.13 11.84
N CYS A 48 16.92 6.79 12.99
CA CYS A 48 17.07 6.12 14.30
C CYS A 48 16.03 5.02 14.52
N LYS A 49 14.78 5.24 14.07
CA LYS A 49 13.69 4.28 14.22
C LYS A 49 13.96 3.01 13.42
N TYR A 50 14.33 3.13 12.15
CA TYR A 50 14.61 1.96 11.30
C TYR A 50 15.89 1.24 11.71
N LEU A 51 16.92 1.95 12.17
CA LEU A 51 18.10 1.31 12.74
C LEU A 51 17.75 0.53 14.02
N TYR A 52 16.90 1.06 14.89
CA TYR A 52 16.43 0.33 16.07
C TYR A 52 15.68 -0.95 15.67
N LEU A 53 14.70 -0.83 14.76
CA LEU A 53 13.88 -1.95 14.28
C LEU A 53 14.67 -3.01 13.52
N LEU A 54 15.82 -2.64 12.93
CA LEU A 54 16.70 -3.57 12.26
C LEU A 54 17.38 -4.54 13.23
N PHE A 55 17.65 -4.11 14.47
CA PHE A 55 18.33 -4.92 15.49
C PHE A 55 17.37 -5.52 16.53
N ASP A 56 16.16 -4.98 16.65
CA ASP A 56 15.14 -5.44 17.60
C ASP A 56 13.77 -5.57 16.93
N ASP A 57 13.27 -6.80 16.85
CA ASP A 57 11.98 -7.17 16.26
C ASP A 57 10.88 -7.40 17.32
N THR A 58 11.19 -7.25 18.61
CA THR A 58 10.25 -7.55 19.71
C THR A 58 9.00 -6.68 19.67
N PHE A 59 9.09 -5.47 19.09
CA PHE A 59 7.96 -4.55 18.94
C PHE A 59 6.83 -5.12 18.05
N TRP A 60 7.12 -6.04 17.13
CA TRP A 60 6.17 -6.48 16.08
C TRP A 60 5.55 -7.85 16.32
N ALA A 61 6.03 -8.60 17.33
CA ALA A 61 5.71 -10.01 17.53
C ALA A 61 4.20 -10.33 17.67
N SER A 62 3.33 -9.33 17.84
CA SER A 62 1.88 -9.52 18.03
C SER A 62 0.97 -8.83 17.00
N ARG A 63 1.47 -7.93 16.13
CA ARG A 63 0.61 -7.10 15.25
C ARG A 63 1.30 -6.69 13.95
N ASN A 64 0.50 -6.58 12.88
CA ASN A 64 0.95 -6.07 11.59
C ASN A 64 0.84 -4.54 11.54
N TYR A 65 1.87 -3.87 11.04
CA TYR A 65 1.91 -2.43 10.86
C TYR A 65 2.31 -2.07 9.43
N VAL A 66 1.78 -0.95 8.93
CA VAL A 66 2.24 -0.27 7.72
C VAL A 66 2.86 1.05 8.16
N PHE A 67 4.09 1.32 7.71
CA PHE A 67 4.75 2.59 7.98
C PHE A 67 4.41 3.59 6.87
N THR A 68 4.09 4.82 7.26
CA THR A 68 4.05 5.94 6.31
C THR A 68 5.45 6.30 5.83
N THR A 69 5.56 7.19 4.83
CA THR A 69 6.86 7.72 4.36
C THR A 69 7.65 8.41 5.47
N GLU A 70 6.97 9.03 6.44
CA GLU A 70 7.57 9.68 7.63
C GLU A 70 7.82 8.68 8.79
N GLY A 71 7.67 7.37 8.53
CA GLY A 71 7.91 6.31 9.50
C GLY A 71 6.87 6.22 10.63
N HIS A 72 5.65 6.76 10.46
CA HIS A 72 4.59 6.56 11.45
C HIS A 72 3.97 5.16 11.31
N PRO A 73 3.97 4.32 12.38
CA PRO A 73 3.37 2.99 12.32
C PRO A 73 1.84 3.07 12.38
N LEU A 74 1.17 2.55 11.36
CA LEU A 74 -0.28 2.42 11.29
C LEU A 74 -0.66 0.95 11.48
N PRO A 75 -1.44 0.59 12.52
CA PRO A 75 -1.81 -0.80 12.75
C PRO A 75 -2.80 -1.28 11.69
N VAL A 76 -2.52 -2.43 11.08
CA VAL A 76 -3.48 -3.05 10.15
C VAL A 76 -4.59 -3.68 10.99
N LEU A 77 -5.76 -3.05 11.00
CA LEU A 77 -6.95 -3.57 11.68
C LEU A 77 -7.78 -4.38 10.68
N ARG A 78 -8.35 -5.50 11.12
CA ARG A 78 -9.24 -6.34 10.28
C ARG A 78 -10.42 -5.55 9.72
N ASP A 79 -10.88 -4.56 10.48
CA ASP A 79 -12.04 -3.73 10.17
C ASP A 79 -11.76 -2.68 9.08
N TRP A 80 -10.52 -2.53 8.58
CA TRP A 80 -10.19 -1.60 7.49
C TRP A 80 -10.97 -1.90 6.21
N HIS A 81 -11.36 -3.16 5.99
CA HIS A 81 -12.23 -3.53 4.87
C HIS A 81 -13.71 -3.27 5.15
N ASP A 82 -14.09 -3.13 6.42
CA ASP A 82 -15.50 -3.13 6.84
C ASP A 82 -16.10 -1.72 6.95
N ARG A 83 -15.29 -0.68 7.15
CA ARG A 83 -15.78 0.71 7.30
C ARG A 83 -14.84 1.74 6.68
N LEU A 84 -15.34 2.49 5.70
CA LEU A 84 -14.71 3.75 5.29
C LEU A 84 -14.87 4.79 6.43
N PRO A 85 -13.83 5.59 6.73
CA PRO A 85 -13.97 6.71 7.66
C PRO A 85 -15.05 7.68 7.14
N GLU A 86 -15.96 8.11 8.01
CA GLU A 86 -17.07 9.04 7.67
C GLU A 86 -16.61 10.38 7.08
N ALA A 87 -15.31 10.70 7.20
CA ALA A 87 -14.75 12.02 6.90
C ALA A 87 -14.51 12.32 5.40
N TYR A 88 -14.80 11.40 4.46
CA TYR A 88 -14.56 11.62 3.03
C TYR A 88 -15.81 11.38 2.16
N ILE A 89 -16.97 11.83 2.62
CA ILE A 89 -18.20 11.79 1.81
C ILE A 89 -18.64 13.23 1.54
N PRO A 90 -18.46 13.76 0.31
CA PRO A 90 -19.08 15.01 -0.11
C PRO A 90 -20.59 14.89 0.06
N SER A 91 -21.22 15.89 0.67
CA SER A 91 -22.62 15.91 1.13
C SER A 91 -23.70 15.79 0.03
N ASN A 92 -23.34 15.40 -1.19
CA ASN A 92 -24.22 15.43 -2.37
C ASN A 92 -24.48 14.05 -2.99
N TRP A 93 -24.59 12.98 -2.21
CA TRP A 93 -25.05 11.68 -2.73
C TRP A 93 -26.40 11.27 -2.15
N THR A 94 -27.27 10.79 -3.04
CA THR A 94 -28.66 10.41 -2.81
C THR A 94 -28.76 9.10 -2.01
N TYR A 95 -29.56 9.13 -0.94
CA TYR A 95 -29.84 7.97 -0.10
C TYR A 95 -30.77 6.99 -0.82
N VAL A 96 -30.35 5.73 -0.95
CA VAL A 96 -31.27 4.61 -1.20
C VAL A 96 -31.64 4.04 0.17
N LYS A 97 -32.90 4.24 0.57
CA LYS A 97 -33.52 3.51 1.67
C LYS A 97 -33.89 2.13 1.13
N ASP A 98 -33.25 1.09 1.65
CA ASP A 98 -33.85 -0.24 1.67
C ASP A 98 -33.95 -0.71 3.11
N ASP A 99 -35.10 -1.31 3.42
CA ASP A 99 -35.59 -1.57 4.76
C ASP A 99 -34.91 -2.81 5.36
N MET A 100 -34.59 -2.74 6.66
CA MET A 100 -33.83 -3.70 7.47
C MET A 100 -32.31 -3.84 7.22
N GLN A 101 -31.56 -3.14 8.09
CA GLN A 101 -30.12 -3.27 8.38
C GLN A 101 -29.15 -2.83 7.27
N THR A 102 -28.86 -1.53 7.26
CA THR A 102 -27.78 -0.92 6.49
C THR A 102 -26.41 -1.37 7.00
N ARG A 103 -25.98 -2.59 6.64
CA ARG A 103 -24.56 -2.93 6.66
C ARG A 103 -23.92 -2.25 5.46
N ARG A 104 -23.37 -1.06 5.69
CA ARG A 104 -22.57 -0.33 4.71
C ARG A 104 -21.26 -1.09 4.50
N ALA A 105 -21.22 -1.92 3.48
CA ALA A 105 -20.04 -2.64 3.05
C ALA A 105 -19.29 -1.79 2.02
N SER A 106 -17.96 -1.77 2.06
CA SER A 106 -17.16 -1.02 1.10
C SER A 106 -17.36 -1.57 -0.32
N SER A 107 -17.06 -0.77 -1.35
CA SER A 107 -17.08 -1.24 -2.75
C SER A 107 -16.19 -2.49 -2.95
N MET A 108 -15.13 -2.64 -2.14
CA MET A 108 -14.29 -3.85 -2.12
C MET A 108 -15.01 -5.04 -1.47
N SER A 109 -15.74 -4.84 -0.37
CA SER A 109 -16.51 -5.89 0.30
C SER A 109 -17.68 -6.40 -0.56
N LEU A 110 -18.23 -5.53 -1.42
CA LEU A 110 -19.30 -5.87 -2.36
C LEU A 110 -18.78 -6.35 -3.72
N GLN A 111 -17.46 -6.32 -3.96
CA GLN A 111 -16.84 -6.61 -5.26
C GLN A 111 -17.44 -5.78 -6.42
N LEU A 112 -17.96 -4.60 -6.12
CA LEU A 112 -18.56 -3.71 -7.10
C LEU A 112 -17.54 -2.62 -7.47
N CYS A 113 -17.06 -2.65 -8.70
CA CYS A 113 -16.28 -1.56 -9.29
C CYS A 113 -17.23 -0.44 -9.75
N PRO A 114 -16.87 0.84 -9.60
CA PRO A 114 -17.66 1.94 -10.15
C PRO A 114 -17.58 1.92 -11.68
N ALA A 115 -18.74 1.92 -12.35
CA ALA A 115 -18.80 1.98 -13.81
C ALA A 115 -18.29 3.33 -14.32
N THR A 116 -17.27 3.32 -15.18
CA THR A 116 -16.95 4.43 -16.06
C THR A 116 -17.71 4.22 -17.36
N MET A 117 -18.79 4.99 -17.58
CA MET A 117 -19.18 5.62 -18.86
C MET A 117 -20.51 6.36 -18.66
N LEU A 118 -20.47 7.67 -18.85
CA LEU A 118 -21.63 8.54 -18.95
C LEU A 118 -22.09 8.50 -20.41
N ASP A 119 -23.06 7.64 -20.74
CA ASP A 119 -23.80 7.78 -22.00
C ASP A 119 -25.20 8.33 -21.72
N SER A 120 -25.33 9.61 -22.02
CA SER A 120 -26.57 10.35 -22.02
C SER A 120 -27.44 9.88 -23.19
N TRP A 121 -28.42 9.01 -22.90
CA TRP A 121 -29.76 8.93 -23.52
C TRP A 121 -30.25 7.47 -23.60
N ARG A 122 -31.05 7.04 -22.61
CA ARG A 122 -32.30 6.25 -22.75
C ARG A 122 -32.85 5.88 -21.36
N PRO A 123 -34.18 5.72 -21.20
CA PRO A 123 -34.79 5.26 -19.97
C PRO A 123 -34.85 3.72 -19.97
N ALA A 124 -33.91 3.06 -19.29
CA ALA A 124 -33.90 1.61 -19.07
C ALA A 124 -33.29 1.31 -17.66
N PRO A 125 -33.58 0.15 -17.05
CA PRO A 125 -33.39 -0.11 -15.61
C PRO A 125 -31.91 -0.03 -15.19
N PRO A 126 -31.61 0.10 -13.88
CA PRO A 126 -30.28 0.49 -13.41
C PRO A 126 -29.22 -0.55 -13.77
N ILE A 127 -28.48 -0.20 -14.82
CA ILE A 127 -27.11 -0.53 -15.24
C ILE A 127 -26.33 -1.46 -14.29
N GLU A 128 -26.05 -2.68 -14.78
CA GLU A 128 -24.96 -3.54 -14.31
C GLU A 128 -23.66 -3.25 -15.09
N SER A 129 -22.53 -3.15 -14.39
CA SER A 129 -21.26 -3.76 -14.81
C SER A 129 -20.17 -3.64 -13.72
N ALA A 130 -19.69 -4.79 -13.24
CA ALA A 130 -18.48 -4.99 -12.44
C ALA A 130 -17.64 -6.08 -13.13
N CYS A 131 -16.79 -5.68 -14.07
CA CYS A 131 -16.12 -6.60 -15.01
C CYS A 131 -15.06 -7.51 -14.37
N HIS A 132 -14.71 -7.33 -13.09
CA HIS A 132 -13.69 -8.13 -12.45
C HIS A 132 -14.17 -9.56 -12.24
N ILE A 133 -13.51 -10.50 -12.90
CA ILE A 133 -13.71 -11.93 -12.71
C ILE A 133 -12.43 -12.44 -12.02
N PRO A 134 -12.52 -13.11 -10.86
CA PRO A 134 -11.34 -13.66 -10.20
C PRO A 134 -10.73 -14.81 -11.02
N ASP A 135 -9.44 -15.07 -10.81
CA ASP A 135 -8.80 -16.27 -11.37
C ASP A 135 -9.41 -17.53 -10.73
N SER A 136 -9.35 -18.67 -11.44
CA SER A 136 -9.85 -19.95 -10.95
C SER A 136 -9.13 -20.40 -9.66
N ARG A 137 -7.92 -19.90 -9.44
CA ARG A 137 -7.09 -20.17 -8.27
C ARG A 137 -6.68 -18.89 -7.55
N SER A 138 -6.79 -18.91 -6.23
CA SER A 138 -6.41 -17.79 -5.35
C SER A 138 -4.89 -17.54 -5.28
N ASP A 139 -4.06 -18.47 -5.76
CA ASP A 139 -2.61 -18.33 -5.86
C ASP A 139 -2.15 -17.72 -7.20
N HIS A 140 -3.11 -17.27 -8.03
CA HIS A 140 -2.91 -16.70 -9.37
C HIS A 140 -2.17 -17.61 -10.36
N ARG A 141 -2.08 -18.91 -10.04
CA ARG A 141 -1.49 -19.90 -10.94
C ARG A 141 -2.51 -20.32 -12.00
N CYS A 142 -2.00 -20.71 -13.17
CA CYS A 142 -2.82 -21.18 -14.28
C CYS A 142 -2.13 -22.31 -15.04
N LEU A 143 -2.94 -23.16 -15.65
CA LEU A 143 -2.52 -24.13 -16.65
C LEU A 143 -2.95 -23.67 -18.05
N THR A 144 -4.05 -22.91 -18.13
CA THR A 144 -4.63 -22.41 -19.37
C THR A 144 -5.18 -20.99 -19.19
N ASP A 145 -5.48 -20.29 -20.29
CA ASP A 145 -6.09 -18.95 -20.26
C ASP A 145 -7.52 -18.95 -19.67
N GLU A 146 -8.15 -20.11 -19.56
CA GLU A 146 -9.46 -20.28 -18.91
C GLU A 146 -9.36 -20.21 -17.38
N ASP A 147 -8.18 -20.44 -16.82
CA ASP A 147 -7.92 -20.27 -15.39
C ASP A 147 -7.81 -18.79 -15.00
N CYS A 148 -7.70 -17.89 -15.97
CA CYS A 148 -7.43 -16.48 -15.74
C CYS A 148 -8.69 -15.63 -15.87
N GLY A 149 -8.88 -14.79 -14.87
CA GLY A 149 -10.03 -13.91 -14.75
C GLY A 149 -9.90 -12.63 -15.58
N VAL A 150 -10.67 -11.61 -15.22
CA VAL A 150 -10.71 -10.31 -15.90
C VAL A 150 -10.18 -9.25 -14.93
N ASP A 151 -9.27 -8.42 -15.43
CA ASP A 151 -8.65 -7.35 -14.65
C ASP A 151 -9.66 -6.27 -14.23
N SER A 152 -9.58 -5.82 -12.97
CA SER A 152 -10.53 -4.87 -12.39
C SER A 152 -10.32 -3.43 -12.87
N THR A 153 -9.12 -3.09 -13.32
CA THR A 153 -8.80 -1.72 -13.77
C THR A 153 -9.05 -1.48 -15.25
N SER A 154 -8.85 -2.50 -16.07
CA SER A 154 -8.94 -2.42 -17.53
C SER A 154 -10.11 -3.21 -18.12
N CYS A 155 -10.81 -4.02 -17.32
CA CYS A 155 -11.84 -4.95 -17.79
C CYS A 155 -11.37 -5.91 -18.89
N ARG A 156 -10.05 -6.15 -18.98
CA ARG A 156 -9.46 -7.04 -19.98
C ARG A 156 -9.28 -8.43 -19.40
N ARG A 157 -9.60 -9.44 -20.20
CA ARG A 157 -9.30 -10.83 -19.87
C ARG A 157 -7.79 -11.02 -19.71
N ARG A 158 -7.39 -11.61 -18.60
CA ARG A 158 -6.01 -12.00 -18.31
C ARG A 158 -5.73 -13.33 -18.99
N SER A 159 -4.47 -13.59 -19.33
CA SER A 159 -4.04 -14.85 -19.92
C SER A 159 -2.93 -15.49 -19.10
N CYS A 160 -2.70 -16.77 -19.33
CA CYS A 160 -1.71 -17.56 -18.64
C CYS A 160 -0.33 -17.34 -19.26
N SER A 161 0.65 -16.92 -18.44
CA SER A 161 2.03 -16.85 -18.88
C SER A 161 2.65 -18.23 -19.06
N VAL A 162 3.77 -18.27 -19.80
CA VAL A 162 4.66 -19.44 -19.89
C VAL A 162 5.17 -19.89 -18.50
N SER A 163 5.19 -18.98 -17.51
CA SER A 163 5.57 -19.30 -16.12
C SER A 163 4.40 -19.83 -15.27
N GLY A 164 3.21 -20.00 -15.85
CA GLY A 164 2.04 -20.56 -15.17
C GLY A 164 1.34 -19.59 -14.21
N TYR A 165 1.35 -18.29 -14.51
CA TYR A 165 0.63 -17.27 -13.74
C TYR A 165 -0.27 -16.41 -14.62
N CYS A 166 -1.42 -15.98 -14.09
CA CYS A 166 -2.37 -15.11 -14.77
C CYS A 166 -1.89 -13.66 -14.79
N GLY A 167 -2.05 -12.96 -15.92
CA GLY A 167 -1.62 -11.57 -16.05
C GLY A 167 -2.11 -10.90 -17.33
N LEU A 168 -1.89 -9.59 -17.42
CA LEU A 168 -2.06 -8.83 -18.66
C LEU A 168 -0.70 -8.75 -19.35
N TRP A 169 -0.47 -9.64 -20.32
CA TRP A 169 0.76 -9.64 -21.11
C TRP A 169 0.60 -8.66 -22.27
N GLN A 170 1.36 -7.57 -22.24
CA GLN A 170 1.48 -6.68 -23.39
C GLN A 170 2.44 -7.35 -24.38
N PHE A 171 1.90 -8.04 -25.39
CA PHE A 171 2.67 -8.40 -26.56
C PHE A 171 2.81 -7.13 -27.42
N SER A 172 4.02 -6.58 -27.47
CA SER A 172 4.47 -5.68 -28.54
C SER A 172 4.66 -6.45 -29.84
#